data_AF-A0A453F3W7-F1
#
_entry.id   AF-A0A453F3W7-F1
#
_cell.length_a   1.000
_cell.length_b   1.000
_cell.length_c   1.000
_cell.angle_alpha   90.00
_cell.angle_beta   90.00
_cell.angle_gamma   90.00
#
_symmetry.space_group_name_H-M   'P 1'
#
loop_
_entity.id
_entity.type
_entity.pdbx_description
1 polymer ?
#
loop_
_entity_poly.entity_id
_entity_poly.type
_entity_poly.pdbx_seq_one_letter_code
_entity_poly.pdbx_strand_id
1 'polypeptide(L)' 'ELFPQEAVNVSLQNLLTYPFVKEGVSNGTLKLVGGHYDFVSGKFETWEQ' A
#
# COMPACT_ATOMS: atom_id res chain seq x y z
N GLU A 1 -2.81 -12.76 -9.88
CA GLU A 1 -3.77 -12.74 -8.76
C GLU A 1 -4.23 -11.30 -8.54
N LEU A 2 -5.44 -10.93 -9.01
CA LEU A 2 -5.92 -9.53 -8.93
C LEU A 2 -6.50 -9.18 -7.53
N PHE A 3 -7.12 -10.15 -6.86
CA PHE A 3 -7.80 -9.94 -5.58
C PHE A 3 -6.90 -9.47 -4.42
N PRO A 4 -5.71 -10.07 -4.17
CA PRO A 4 -4.86 -9.66 -3.05
C PRO A 4 -4.34 -8.23 -3.22
N GLN A 5 -3.95 -7.88 -4.46
CA GLN A 5 -3.47 -6.54 -4.79
C GLN A 5 -4.58 -5.48 -4.63
N GLU A 6 -5.81 -5.77 -5.06
CA GLU A 6 -6.95 -4.88 -4.87
C GLU A 6 -7.29 -4.66 -3.39
N ALA A 7 -7.26 -5.70 -2.56
CA ALA A 7 -7.50 -5.57 -1.12
C ALA A 7 -6.44 -4.70 -0.42
N VAL A 8 -5.18 -4.82 -0.84
CA VAL A 8 -4.09 -3.94 -0.38
C VAL A 8 -4.37 -2.50 -0.82
N ASN A 9 -4.78 -2.26 -2.06
CA ASN A 9 -5.10 -0.92 -2.55
C ASN A 9 -6.24 -0.25 -1.77
N VAL A 10 -7.31 -0.99 -1.45
CA VAL A 10 -8.41 -0.47 -0.58
C VAL A 10 -7.87 -0.09 0.80
N SER A 11 -6.98 -0.91 1.37
CA SER A 11 -6.36 -0.63 2.67
C SER A 11 -5.46 0.62 2.63
N LEU A 12 -4.68 0.80 1.56
CA LEU A 12 -3.88 2.02 1.36
C LEU A 12 -4.76 3.27 1.23
N GLN A 13 -5.90 3.18 0.53
CA GLN A 13 -6.88 4.27 0.48
C GLN A 13 -7.49 4.56 1.85
N ASN A 14 -7.80 3.52 2.64
CA ASN A 14 -8.29 3.69 4.00
C ASN A 14 -7.26 4.39 4.89
N LEU A 15 -5.96 4.15 4.70
CA LEU A 15 -4.90 4.86 5.43
C LEU A 15 -4.92 6.38 5.15
N LEU A 16 -5.29 6.81 3.94
CA LEU A 16 -5.43 8.23 3.60
C LEU A 16 -6.62 8.93 4.30
N THR A 17 -7.51 8.19 4.95
CA THR A 17 -8.60 8.77 5.75
C THR A 17 -8.13 9.29 7.12
N TYR A 18 -6.93 8.89 7.56
CA TYR A 18 -6.33 9.35 8.80
C TYR A 18 -5.62 10.70 8.57
N PRO A 19 -5.98 11.78 9.29
CA PRO A 19 -5.46 13.12 9.02
C PRO A 19 -3.93 13.21 9.03
N PHE A 20 -3.27 12.57 10.01
CA PHE A 20 -1.81 12.57 10.14
C PHE A 20 -1.10 11.78 9.03
N VAL A 21 -1.72 10.71 8.51
CA VAL A 21 -1.18 9.96 7.38
C VAL A 21 -1.26 10.82 6.12
N LYS A 22 -2.44 11.40 5.86
CA LYS A 22 -2.65 12.28 4.71
C LYS A 22 -1.68 13.46 4.73
N GLU A 23 -1.52 14.10 5.89
CA GLU A 23 -0.56 15.20 6.08
C GLU A 23 0.88 14.77 5.79
N GLY A 24 1.32 13.63 6.34
CA GLY A 24 2.67 13.10 6.09
C GLY A 24 2.93 12.78 4.62
N VAL A 25 1.93 12.23 3.93
CA VAL A 25 2.01 11.96 2.49
C VAL A 25 2.09 13.26 1.69
N SER A 26 1.23 14.25 1.98
CA SER A 26 1.27 15.55 1.29
C SER A 26 2.54 16.35 1.57
N ASN A 27 3.14 16.20 2.75
CA ASN A 27 4.38 16.87 3.13
C ASN A 27 5.62 16.11 2.62
N GLY A 28 5.46 14.96 1.96
CA GLY A 28 6.55 14.12 1.47
C GLY A 28 7.39 13.47 2.59
N THR A 29 6.89 13.48 3.83
CA THR A 29 7.56 12.88 5.00
C THR A 29 7.13 11.44 5.26
N LEU A 30 6.05 10.98 4.62
CA LEU A 30 5.54 9.62 4.67
C LEU A 30 5.22 9.11 3.26
N LYS A 31 5.54 7.84 3.00
CA LYS A 31 5.22 7.16 1.74
C LYS A 31 4.40 5.91 2.01
N LEU A 32 3.34 5.71 1.22
CA LEU A 32 2.54 4.49 1.23
C LEU A 32 2.98 3.58 0.09
N VAL A 33 3.25 2.30 0.40
CA VAL A 33 3.72 1.31 -0.56
C VAL A 33 2.89 0.04 -0.38
N GLY A 34 2.36 -0.49 -1.47
CA GLY A 34 1.70 -1.79 -1.50
C GLY A 34 2.73 -2.91 -1.65
N GLY A 35 2.49 -4.05 -1.00
CA GLY A 35 3.38 -5.20 -1.07
C GLY A 35 2.60 -6.50 -1.07
N HIS A 36 3.05 -7.45 -1.89
CA HIS A 36 2.51 -8.82 -1.94
C HIS A 36 3.67 -9.81 -1.89
N TYR A 37 3.61 -10.73 -0.92
CA TYR A 37 4.56 -11.83 -0.82
C TYR A 37 3.87 -13.13 -1.21
N ASP A 38 4.29 -13.71 -2.34
CA ASP A 38 3.91 -15.06 -2.73
C ASP A 38 4.89 -16.06 -2.11
N PHE A 39 4.42 -16.75 -1.08
CA PHE A 39 5.20 -17.75 -0.35
C PHE A 39 5.41 -19.07 -1.13
N VAL A 40 4.62 -19.32 -2.18
CA VAL A 40 4.78 -20.52 -3.03
C VAL A 40 5.96 -20.33 -3.98
N SER A 41 6.05 -19.16 -4.63
CA SER A 41 7.17 -18.85 -5.53
C SER A 41 8.34 -18.15 -4.85
N GLY A 42 8.20 -17.73 -3.59
CA GLY A 42 9.22 -17.01 -2.83
C GLY A 42 9.49 -15.60 -3.37
N LYS A 43 8.48 -14.97 -3.99
CA LYS A 43 8.62 -13.66 -4.63
C LYS A 43 7.93 -12.58 -3.82
N PHE A 44 8.59 -11.43 -3.73
CA PHE A 44 8.03 -10.23 -3.14
C PHE A 44 7.90 -9.15 -4.21
N GLU A 45 6.69 -8.67 -4.41
CA GLU A 45 6.37 -7.60 -5.35
C GLU A 45 5.87 -6.39 -4.57
N THR A 46 6.35 -5.21 -4.96
CA THR A 46 5.93 -3.94 -4.38
C THR A 46 5.48 -2.99 -5.47
N TRP A 47 4.52 -2.12 -5.15
CA TRP A 47 4.07 -1.07 -6.05
C TRP A 47 3.72 0.19 -5.29
N GLU A 48 3.77 1.29 -6.02
CA GLU A 48 3.33 2.60 -5.58
C GLU A 48 2.06 2.94 -6.38
N GLN A 49 1.11 3.62 -5.75
CA GLN A 49 -0.04 4.19 -6.43
C GLN A 49 0.27 5.61 -6.89
#